data_AF-A0A947RKQ5-F1
#
_entry.id   AF-A0A947RKQ5-F1
#
_cell.length_a   1.000
_cell.length_b   1.000
_cell.length_c   1.000
_cell.angle_alpha   90.00
_cell.angle_beta   90.00
_cell.angle_gamma   90.00
#
_symmetry.space_group_name_H-M   'P 1'
#
loop_
_entity.id
_entity.type
_entity.pdbx_description
1 polymer ?
#
loop_
_entity_poly.entity_id
_entity_poly.type
_entity_poly.pdbx_seq_one_letter_code
_entity_poly.pdbx_strand_id
1 'polypeptide(L)'
;MPTEIINESIVWLDIIGLFLFLAGFIIGLGAVIVIDLQGFLGKNSVYWTETTIRTHKITKPLIWLGIILTFIGGFIFYRNDMLIGIPLVHLLIGVVLILNGIFLSFKVSPFLLKREIEGRAKELIPYSWQKKITISLIISDIGWWGGLLLLVLYLLK
;
A
#
# COMPACT_ATOMS: atom_id res chain seq x y z
N MET A 1 39.21 -17.99 0.23
CA MET A 1 39.21 -16.67 -0.44
C MET A 1 37.96 -16.42 -1.32
N PRO A 2 37.58 -17.24 -2.32
CA PRO A 2 36.34 -16.96 -3.07
C PRO A 2 35.06 -17.15 -2.25
N THR A 3 35.07 -18.08 -1.28
CA THR A 3 33.91 -18.37 -0.41
C THR A 3 33.55 -17.25 0.56
N GLU A 4 34.53 -16.50 1.08
CA GLU A 4 34.29 -15.40 2.02
C GLU A 4 33.65 -14.19 1.32
N ILE A 5 34.12 -13.85 0.11
CA ILE A 5 33.55 -12.76 -0.70
C ILE A 5 32.10 -13.07 -1.12
N ILE A 6 31.83 -14.33 -1.48
CA ILE A 6 30.47 -14.78 -1.79
C ILE A 6 29.58 -14.63 -0.54
N ASN A 7 30.07 -15.01 0.64
CA ASN A 7 29.30 -14.92 1.88
C ASN A 7 29.00 -13.47 2.28
N GLU A 8 29.95 -12.54 2.13
CA GLU A 8 29.72 -11.11 2.38
C GLU A 8 28.69 -10.50 1.42
N SER A 9 28.78 -10.83 0.12
CA SER A 9 27.82 -10.31 -0.86
C SER A 9 26.38 -10.78 -0.61
N ILE A 10 26.21 -12.01 -0.10
CA ILE A 10 24.91 -12.57 0.29
C ILE A 10 24.31 -11.75 1.44
N VAL A 11 25.10 -11.44 2.47
CA VAL A 11 24.66 -10.65 3.63
C VAL A 11 24.24 -9.24 3.20
N TRP A 12 24.97 -8.59 2.31
CA TRP A 12 24.60 -7.25 1.82
C TRP A 12 23.29 -7.26 1.03
N LEU A 13 23.03 -8.29 0.23
CA LEU A 13 21.76 -8.42 -0.49
C LEU A 13 20.59 -8.65 0.47
N ASP A 14 20.77 -9.42 1.54
CA ASP A 14 19.75 -9.60 2.59
C ASP A 14 19.39 -8.28 3.26
N ILE A 15 20.41 -7.50 3.64
CA ILE A 15 20.24 -6.19 4.28
C ILE A 15 19.52 -5.23 3.33
N ILE A 16 19.95 -5.14 2.08
CA ILE A 16 19.33 -4.26 1.08
C ILE A 16 17.88 -4.68 0.82
N GLY A 17 17.63 -5.98 0.65
CA GLY A 17 16.29 -6.52 0.44
C GLY A 17 15.36 -6.17 1.60
N LEU A 18 15.79 -6.46 2.84
CA LEU A 18 15.02 -6.15 4.04
C LEU A 18 14.79 -4.65 4.22
N PHE A 19 15.81 -3.83 3.99
CA PHE A 19 15.71 -2.37 4.08
C PHE A 19 14.67 -1.83 3.08
N LEU A 20 14.74 -2.25 1.82
CA LEU A 20 13.76 -1.85 0.80
C LEU A 20 12.34 -2.33 1.15
N PHE A 21 12.22 -3.54 1.69
CA PHE A 21 10.93 -4.11 2.09
C PHE A 21 10.30 -3.27 3.22
N LEU A 22 11.07 -2.95 4.26
CA LEU A 22 10.64 -2.10 5.37
C LEU A 22 10.35 -0.66 4.93
N ALA A 23 11.20 -0.07 4.07
CA ALA A 23 10.96 1.25 3.50
C ALA A 23 9.66 1.29 2.68
N GLY A 24 9.37 0.22 1.93
CA GLY A 24 8.12 0.03 1.22
C GLY A 24 6.91 0.04 2.15
N PHE A 25 6.98 -0.69 3.27
CA PHE A 25 5.95 -0.64 4.31
C PHE A 25 5.81 0.76 4.91
N ILE A 26 6.88 1.41 5.33
CA ILE A 26 6.84 2.73 5.97
C ILE A 26 6.17 3.77 5.05
N ILE A 27 6.60 3.81 3.78
CA ILE A 27 6.08 4.78 2.80
C ILE A 27 4.64 4.43 2.41
N GLY A 28 4.38 3.16 2.07
CA GLY A 28 3.08 2.69 1.60
C GLY A 28 2.00 2.75 2.68
N LEU A 29 2.24 2.07 3.81
CA LEU A 29 1.33 2.05 4.95
C LEU A 29 1.13 3.46 5.53
N GLY A 30 2.21 4.26 5.65
CA GLY A 30 2.10 5.65 6.12
C GLY A 30 1.17 6.48 5.25
N ALA A 31 1.26 6.35 3.91
CA ALA A 31 0.37 7.03 2.98
C ALA A 31 -1.08 6.51 3.05
N VAL A 32 -1.29 5.19 3.24
CA VAL A 32 -2.62 4.59 3.43
C VAL A 32 -3.28 5.11 4.70
N ILE A 33 -2.59 5.11 5.85
CA ILE A 33 -3.17 5.59 7.11
C ILE A 33 -3.67 7.03 6.98
N VAL A 34 -2.88 7.90 6.34
CA VAL A 34 -3.26 9.31 6.15
C VAL A 34 -4.51 9.44 5.30
N ILE A 35 -4.58 8.75 4.16
CA ILE A 35 -5.72 8.87 3.26
C ILE A 35 -6.97 8.16 3.78
N ASP A 36 -6.81 7.05 4.50
CA ASP A 36 -7.93 6.26 5.04
C ASP A 36 -8.58 7.00 6.21
N LEU A 37 -7.80 7.63 7.09
CA LEU A 37 -8.32 8.48 8.16
C LEU A 37 -9.11 9.65 7.60
N GLN A 38 -8.57 10.34 6.59
CA GLN A 38 -9.26 11.44 5.94
C GLN A 38 -10.52 10.97 5.18
N GLY A 39 -10.43 9.84 4.48
CA GLY A 39 -11.55 9.24 3.76
C GLY A 39 -12.67 8.82 4.71
N PHE A 40 -12.33 8.29 5.89
CA PHE A 40 -13.30 7.96 6.93
C PHE A 40 -14.04 9.20 7.45
N LEU A 41 -13.29 10.28 7.75
CA LEU A 41 -13.87 11.56 8.17
C LEU A 41 -14.69 12.23 7.04
N GLY A 42 -14.28 12.03 5.79
CA GLY A 42 -14.93 12.56 4.59
C GLY A 42 -16.37 12.07 4.40
N LYS A 43 -16.72 10.88 4.88
CA LYS A 43 -18.08 10.31 4.73
C LYS A 43 -19.19 11.24 5.25
N ASN A 44 -18.90 11.97 6.32
CA ASN A 44 -19.86 12.83 7.02
C ASN A 44 -19.51 14.32 6.92
N SER A 45 -18.43 14.67 6.22
CA SER A 45 -17.95 16.05 6.16
C SER A 45 -17.44 16.41 4.78
N VAL A 46 -18.01 17.50 4.27
CA VAL A 46 -17.63 18.13 3.01
C VAL A 46 -16.17 18.59 3.04
N TYR A 47 -15.76 19.23 4.13
CA TYR A 47 -14.39 19.71 4.32
C TYR A 47 -13.38 18.55 4.23
N TRP A 48 -13.67 17.43 4.91
CA TRP A 48 -12.80 16.26 4.89
C TRP A 48 -12.85 15.53 3.54
N THR A 49 -13.99 15.54 2.83
CA THR A 49 -14.08 15.02 1.46
C THR A 49 -13.14 15.78 0.51
N GLU A 50 -13.18 17.11 0.53
CA GLU A 50 -12.31 17.94 -0.30
C GLU A 50 -10.84 17.76 0.06
N THR A 51 -10.54 17.71 1.37
CA THR A 51 -9.19 17.45 1.88
C THR A 51 -8.67 16.10 1.38
N THR A 52 -9.49 15.05 1.47
CA THR A 52 -9.17 13.72 0.95
C THR A 52 -8.85 13.76 -0.54
N ILE A 53 -9.65 14.47 -1.36
CA ILE A 53 -9.41 14.62 -2.80
C ILE A 53 -8.09 15.33 -3.08
N ARG A 54 -7.68 16.30 -2.26
CA ARG A 54 -6.39 16.97 -2.46
C ARG A 54 -5.23 16.08 -2.01
N THR A 55 -5.35 15.47 -0.84
CA THR A 55 -4.31 14.58 -0.28
C THR A 55 -4.11 13.33 -1.13
N HIS A 56 -5.15 12.78 -1.76
CA HIS A 56 -5.01 11.59 -2.61
C HIS A 56 -4.04 11.81 -3.79
N LYS A 57 -3.88 13.05 -4.26
CA LYS A 57 -2.97 13.38 -5.38
C LYS A 57 -1.51 13.14 -4.98
N ILE A 58 -1.19 13.26 -3.69
CA ILE A 58 0.16 13.03 -3.13
C ILE A 58 0.29 11.61 -2.59
N THR A 59 -0.72 11.12 -1.85
CA THR A 59 -0.63 9.78 -1.23
C THR A 59 -0.68 8.66 -2.27
N LYS A 60 -1.39 8.82 -3.39
CA LYS A 60 -1.44 7.78 -4.44
C LYS A 60 -0.04 7.44 -5.01
N PRO A 61 0.79 8.40 -5.46
CA PRO A 61 2.18 8.12 -5.84
C PRO A 61 2.99 7.44 -4.74
N LEU A 62 2.82 7.87 -3.47
CA LEU A 62 3.54 7.28 -2.33
C LEU A 62 3.10 5.82 -2.06
N ILE A 63 1.81 5.52 -2.16
CA ILE A 63 1.30 4.14 -2.06
C ILE A 63 1.92 3.26 -3.15
N TRP A 64 1.93 3.72 -4.40
CA TRP A 64 2.56 2.99 -5.50
C TRP A 64 4.06 2.80 -5.30
N LEU A 65 4.77 3.84 -4.85
CA LEU A 65 6.19 3.74 -4.50
C LEU A 65 6.42 2.71 -3.39
N GLY A 66 5.58 2.75 -2.34
CA GLY A 66 5.59 1.77 -1.26
C GLY A 66 5.41 0.34 -1.77
N ILE A 67 4.42 0.10 -2.64
CA ILE A 67 4.19 -1.22 -3.26
C ILE A 67 5.42 -1.68 -4.04
N ILE A 68 5.97 -0.81 -4.90
CA ILE A 68 7.15 -1.14 -5.72
C ILE A 68 8.33 -1.53 -4.83
N LEU A 69 8.63 -0.73 -3.80
CA LEU A 69 9.71 -1.01 -2.85
C LEU A 69 9.45 -2.31 -2.07
N THR A 70 8.22 -2.55 -1.66
CA THR A 70 7.79 -3.78 -0.96
C THR A 70 8.01 -5.01 -1.84
N PHE A 71 7.67 -4.94 -3.13
CA PHE A 71 7.88 -6.04 -4.07
C PHE A 71 9.36 -6.27 -4.38
N ILE A 72 10.11 -5.21 -4.68
CA ILE A 72 11.55 -5.33 -4.99
C ILE A 72 12.31 -5.84 -3.75
N GLY A 73 12.04 -5.24 -2.58
CA GLY A 73 12.63 -5.64 -1.32
C GLY A 73 12.28 -7.07 -0.94
N GLY A 74 11.00 -7.46 -1.02
CA GLY A 74 10.56 -8.82 -0.76
C GLY A 74 11.15 -9.85 -1.73
N PHE A 75 11.26 -9.52 -3.02
CA PHE A 75 11.88 -10.40 -4.01
C PHE A 75 13.38 -10.65 -3.73
N ILE A 76 14.11 -9.60 -3.32
CA ILE A 76 15.52 -9.72 -2.95
C ILE A 76 15.66 -10.47 -1.62
N PHE A 77 14.83 -10.14 -0.63
CA PHE A 77 14.89 -10.69 0.71
C PHE A 77 14.55 -12.19 0.74
N TYR A 78 13.50 -12.61 0.02
CA TYR A 78 13.10 -14.01 -0.08
C TYR A 78 13.80 -14.78 -1.21
N ARG A 79 14.89 -14.27 -1.79
CA ARG A 79 15.52 -14.88 -2.99
C ARG A 79 15.99 -16.33 -2.79
N ASN A 80 16.33 -16.70 -1.56
CA ASN A 80 16.81 -18.05 -1.21
C ASN A 80 15.69 -18.93 -0.63
N ASP A 81 14.49 -18.38 -0.47
CA ASP A 81 13.34 -19.08 0.08
C ASP A 81 12.50 -19.73 -1.03
N MET A 82 11.89 -20.86 -0.70
CA MET A 82 10.82 -21.39 -1.53
C MET A 82 9.58 -20.49 -1.43
N LEU A 83 8.85 -20.33 -2.53
CA LEU A 83 7.60 -19.56 -2.57
C LEU A 83 6.43 -20.32 -1.92
N ILE A 84 6.55 -20.62 -0.62
CA ILE A 84 5.60 -21.39 0.19
C ILE A 84 5.48 -20.71 1.56
N GLY A 85 4.32 -20.74 2.19
CA GLY A 85 4.12 -20.12 3.51
C GLY A 85 4.11 -18.60 3.43
N ILE A 86 4.90 -17.92 4.27
CA ILE A 86 4.86 -16.45 4.39
C ILE A 86 5.21 -15.73 3.08
N PRO A 87 6.30 -16.07 2.35
CA PRO A 87 6.60 -15.45 1.06
C PRO A 87 5.45 -15.51 0.05
N LEU A 88 4.74 -16.65 -0.01
CA LEU A 88 3.58 -16.82 -0.89
C LEU A 88 2.41 -15.93 -0.44
N VAL A 89 2.12 -15.88 0.86
CA VAL A 89 1.05 -15.02 1.39
C VAL A 89 1.35 -13.55 1.17
N HIS A 90 2.60 -13.10 1.33
CA HIS A 90 3.01 -11.74 0.99
C HIS A 90 2.77 -11.41 -0.49
N LEU A 91 3.11 -12.33 -1.39
CA LEU A 91 2.87 -12.14 -2.82
C LEU A 91 1.36 -11.99 -3.11
N LEU A 92 0.52 -12.84 -2.52
CA LEU A 92 -0.93 -12.77 -2.68
C LEU A 92 -1.51 -11.47 -2.13
N ILE A 93 -1.07 -11.03 -0.95
CA ILE A 93 -1.44 -9.72 -0.39
C ILE A 93 -1.04 -8.60 -1.35
N GLY A 94 0.19 -8.64 -1.85
CA GLY A 94 0.70 -7.65 -2.81
C GLY A 94 -0.16 -7.56 -4.08
N VAL A 95 -0.58 -8.70 -4.63
CA VAL A 95 -1.50 -8.75 -5.78
C VAL A 95 -2.84 -8.10 -5.45
N VAL A 96 -3.44 -8.44 -4.30
CA VAL A 96 -4.71 -7.85 -3.85
C VAL A 96 -4.58 -6.33 -3.67
N LEU A 97 -3.49 -5.85 -3.07
CA LEU A 97 -3.21 -4.43 -2.89
C LEU A 97 -3.02 -3.70 -4.22
N ILE A 98 -2.34 -4.31 -5.19
CA ILE A 98 -2.20 -3.76 -6.55
C ILE A 98 -3.56 -3.64 -7.23
N LEU A 99 -4.37 -4.69 -7.21
CA LEU A 99 -5.71 -4.66 -7.81
C LEU A 99 -6.60 -3.61 -7.15
N ASN A 100 -6.52 -3.48 -5.82
CA ASN A 100 -7.22 -2.46 -5.07
C ASN A 100 -6.73 -1.04 -5.44
N GLY A 101 -5.41 -0.86 -5.54
CA GLY A 101 -4.78 0.39 -5.98
C GLY A 101 -5.18 0.80 -7.40
N ILE A 102 -5.30 -0.16 -8.33
CA ILE A 102 -5.83 0.05 -9.68
C ILE A 102 -7.29 0.51 -9.62
N PHE A 103 -8.15 -0.16 -8.84
CA PHE A 103 -9.54 0.25 -8.65
C PHE A 103 -9.65 1.69 -8.14
N LEU A 104 -8.92 2.04 -7.09
CA LEU A 104 -8.88 3.40 -6.55
C LEU A 104 -8.37 4.41 -7.59
N SER A 105 -7.33 4.03 -8.33
CA SER A 105 -6.65 4.91 -9.28
C SER A 105 -7.46 5.21 -10.54
N PHE A 106 -8.20 4.23 -11.05
CA PHE A 106 -8.85 4.32 -12.37
C PHE A 106 -10.38 4.34 -12.31
N LYS A 107 -10.99 4.06 -11.15
CA LYS A 107 -12.45 4.19 -10.96
C LYS A 107 -12.79 5.30 -9.97
N VAL A 108 -12.21 5.27 -8.78
CA VAL A 108 -12.56 6.23 -7.71
C VAL A 108 -11.98 7.61 -8.00
N SER A 109 -10.68 7.72 -8.30
CA SER A 109 -10.02 9.00 -8.55
C SER A 109 -10.65 9.80 -9.70
N PRO A 110 -10.95 9.23 -10.89
CA PRO A 110 -11.65 9.95 -11.95
C PRO A 110 -13.08 10.36 -11.56
N PHE A 111 -13.80 9.52 -10.80
CA PHE A 111 -15.13 9.87 -10.29
C PHE A 111 -15.09 11.09 -9.35
N LEU A 112 -14.12 11.14 -8.45
CA LEU A 112 -13.94 12.26 -7.53
C LEU A 112 -13.48 13.54 -8.26
N LEU A 113 -12.53 13.44 -9.19
CA LEU A 113 -12.09 14.58 -10.00
C LEU A 113 -13.22 15.16 -10.84
N LYS A 114 -14.06 14.32 -11.46
CA LYS A 114 -15.20 14.80 -12.23
C LYS A 114 -16.15 15.65 -11.36
N ARG A 115 -16.41 15.21 -10.14
CA ARG A 115 -17.22 15.98 -9.17
C ARG A 115 -16.53 17.26 -8.72
N GLU A 116 -15.20 17.26 -8.57
CA GLU A 116 -14.40 18.45 -8.26
C GLU A 116 -14.56 19.50 -9.37
N ILE A 117 -14.39 19.10 -10.64
CA ILE A 117 -14.49 19.98 -11.82
C ILE A 117 -15.92 20.53 -12.00
N GLU A 118 -16.95 19.73 -11.72
CA GLU A 118 -18.35 20.15 -11.79
C GLU A 118 -18.78 21.05 -10.60
N GLY A 119 -17.87 21.40 -9.69
CA GLY A 119 -18.19 22.20 -8.50
C GLY A 119 -18.98 21.42 -7.42
N ARG A 120 -19.16 20.11 -7.60
CA ARG A 120 -19.87 19.20 -6.70
C ARG A 120 -18.98 18.57 -5.62
N ALA A 121 -17.76 19.08 -5.45
CA ALA A 121 -16.89 18.69 -4.34
C ALA A 121 -17.53 19.01 -2.97
N LYS A 122 -18.44 19.99 -2.92
CA LYS A 122 -19.14 20.38 -1.70
C LYS A 122 -20.32 19.47 -1.32
N GLU A 123 -20.66 18.52 -2.17
CA GLU A 123 -21.70 17.54 -1.91
C GLU A 123 -21.10 16.25 -1.37
N LEU A 124 -21.79 15.61 -0.44
CA LEU A 124 -21.41 14.28 0.02
C LEU A 124 -21.41 13.26 -1.13
N ILE A 125 -20.47 12.34 -1.07
CA ILE A 125 -20.37 11.24 -2.04
C ILE A 125 -21.64 10.37 -1.93
N PRO A 126 -22.24 9.91 -3.05
CA PRO A 126 -23.37 8.99 -3.00
C PRO A 126 -23.05 7.73 -2.19
N TYR A 127 -24.02 7.23 -1.41
CA TYR A 127 -23.83 6.10 -0.50
C TYR A 127 -23.23 4.85 -1.17
N SER A 128 -23.65 4.54 -2.40
CA SER A 128 -23.12 3.41 -3.16
C SER A 128 -21.62 3.52 -3.45
N TRP A 129 -21.12 4.74 -3.67
CA TRP A 129 -19.69 5.02 -3.84
C TRP A 129 -18.95 5.04 -2.50
N GLN A 130 -19.54 5.61 -1.45
CA GLN A 130 -18.97 5.57 -0.11
C GLN A 130 -18.71 4.13 0.36
N LYS A 131 -19.66 3.22 0.11
CA LYS A 131 -19.51 1.80 0.47
C LYS A 131 -18.34 1.16 -0.28
N LYS A 132 -18.21 1.38 -1.59
CA LYS A 132 -17.12 0.84 -2.41
C LYS A 132 -15.76 1.36 -1.96
N ILE A 133 -15.67 2.66 -1.68
CA ILE A 133 -14.45 3.29 -1.17
C ILE A 133 -14.12 2.69 0.19
N THR A 134 -15.08 2.65 1.12
CA THR A 134 -14.85 2.12 2.48
C THR A 134 -14.35 0.67 2.46
N ILE A 135 -14.96 -0.20 1.64
CA ILE A 135 -14.50 -1.59 1.48
C ILE A 135 -13.06 -1.62 0.96
N SER A 136 -12.74 -0.79 -0.02
CA SER A 136 -11.39 -0.68 -0.59
C SER A 136 -10.36 -0.20 0.44
N LEU A 137 -10.70 0.76 1.31
CA LEU A 137 -9.83 1.20 2.42
C LEU A 137 -9.58 0.05 3.41
N ILE A 138 -10.63 -0.65 3.84
CA ILE A 138 -10.50 -1.81 4.76
C ILE A 138 -9.59 -2.90 4.17
N ILE A 139 -9.73 -3.21 2.88
CA ILE A 139 -8.87 -4.18 2.20
C ILE A 139 -7.40 -3.71 2.21
N SER A 140 -7.16 -2.41 1.97
CA SER A 140 -5.82 -1.83 2.05
C SER A 140 -5.25 -1.96 3.47
N ASP A 141 -5.98 -1.51 4.48
CA ASP A 141 -5.54 -1.55 5.88
C ASP A 141 -5.16 -2.97 6.32
N ILE A 142 -6.04 -3.95 6.06
CA ILE A 142 -5.78 -5.36 6.40
C ILE A 142 -4.57 -5.88 5.62
N GLY A 143 -4.45 -5.55 4.34
CA GLY A 143 -3.33 -6.00 3.51
C GLY A 143 -1.99 -5.45 3.98
N TRP A 144 -1.89 -4.14 4.24
CA TRP A 144 -0.64 -3.52 4.67
C TRP A 144 -0.25 -3.94 6.09
N TRP A 145 -1.17 -3.87 7.06
CA TRP A 145 -0.87 -4.28 8.44
C TRP A 145 -0.65 -5.79 8.55
N GLY A 146 -1.45 -6.60 7.85
CA GLY A 146 -1.28 -8.04 7.79
C GLY A 146 0.06 -8.42 7.16
N GLY A 147 0.44 -7.77 6.06
CA GLY A 147 1.75 -7.95 5.43
C GLY A 147 2.91 -7.59 6.37
N LEU A 148 2.82 -6.46 7.08
CA LEU A 148 3.85 -6.06 8.04
C LEU A 148 3.96 -7.06 9.20
N LEU A 149 2.83 -7.50 9.76
CA LEU A 149 2.81 -8.50 10.83
C LEU A 149 3.43 -9.83 10.37
N LEU A 150 3.12 -10.28 9.16
CA LEU A 150 3.73 -11.49 8.60
C LEU A 150 5.24 -11.36 8.43
N LEU A 151 5.75 -10.18 8.06
CA LEU A 151 7.18 -9.93 8.01
C LEU A 151 7.80 -10.03 9.41
N VAL A 152 7.17 -9.46 10.44
CA VAL A 152 7.63 -9.60 11.83
C VAL A 152 7.68 -11.06 12.25
N LEU A 153 6.63 -11.84 11.97
CA LEU A 153 6.60 -13.26 12.28
C LEU A 153 7.68 -14.05 11.54
N TYR A 154 7.98 -13.68 10.30
CA TYR A 154 9.06 -14.30 9.53
C TYR A 154 10.43 -14.01 10.14
N LEU A 155 10.69 -12.78 10.58
CA LEU A 155 11.98 -12.38 11.18
C LEU A 155 12.25 -13.01 12.56
N LEU A 156 11.20 -13.44 13.27
CA LEU A 156 11.32 -14.09 14.58
C LEU A 156 11.47 -15.62 14.50
N LYS A 157 11.40 -16.18 13.30
CA LYS A 157 11.59 -17.61 13.06
C LYS A 157 13.07 -17.93 12.88
#